data_AF-A0A3M6A712-F1
#
_entry.id   AF-A0A3M6A712-F1
#
_cell.length_a   1.000
_cell.length_b   1.000
_cell.length_c   1.000
_cell.angle_alpha   90.00
_cell.angle_beta   90.00
_cell.angle_gamma   90.00
#
_symmetry.space_group_name_H-M   'P 1'
#
loop_
_entity.id
_entity.type
_entity.pdbx_description
1 polymer ?
#
loop_
_entity_poly.entity_id
_entity_poly.type
_entity_poly.pdbx_seq_one_letter_code
_entity_poly.pdbx_strand_id
1 'polypeptide(L)'
;QGHSMAGRRYASYASVTKSYEDAVVGYQLSTKDGDDISAHRLARGFEDRKPSDRLYYLALKKDEERVARYDKISDFLLHHEHLGAKIPDLDDIVPLPPAPLPEWDGTFKWKRDRDAAAPPSPPSEELIQRMAAEKNLDPETGLPLPASK
;
A
#
# COMPACT_ATOMS: atom_id res chain seq x y z
N GLN A 1 7.35 3.17 8.30
CA GLN A 1 6.04 2.55 8.59
C GLN A 1 5.11 3.44 9.45
N GLY A 2 5.60 4.44 10.20
CA GLY A 2 4.73 5.27 11.07
C GLY A 2 4.02 6.47 10.43
N HIS A 3 4.53 7.01 9.30
CA HIS A 3 4.02 8.26 8.71
C HIS A 3 2.61 8.09 8.11
N SER A 4 2.37 6.99 7.38
CA SER A 4 1.07 6.72 6.76
C SER A 4 -0.04 6.48 7.78
N MET A 5 0.25 5.76 8.88
CA MET A 5 -0.71 5.56 9.97
C MET A 5 -1.06 6.87 10.69
N ALA A 6 -0.11 7.79 10.85
CA ALA A 6 -0.38 9.10 11.42
C ALA A 6 -1.29 9.93 10.50
N GLY A 7 -1.00 9.93 9.19
CA GLY A 7 -1.85 10.56 8.18
C GLY A 7 -3.28 10.01 8.20
N ARG A 8 -3.45 8.69 8.24
CA ARG A 8 -4.77 8.05 8.33
C ARG A 8 -5.53 8.45 9.59
N ARG A 9 -4.85 8.53 10.74
CA ARG A 9 -5.48 8.96 12.00
C ARG A 9 -5.95 10.41 11.92
N TYR A 10 -5.13 11.30 11.36
CA TYR A 10 -5.53 12.68 11.12
C TYR A 10 -6.73 12.75 10.16
N ALA A 11 -6.70 12.02 9.05
CA ALA A 11 -7.80 11.97 8.09
C ALA A 11 -9.11 11.46 8.72
N SER A 12 -9.01 10.43 9.58
CA SER A 12 -10.16 9.91 10.33
C SER A 12 -10.68 10.88 11.38
N TYR A 13 -9.81 11.68 11.99
CA TYR A 13 -10.24 12.75 12.90
C TYR A 13 -10.97 13.84 12.11
N ALA A 14 -10.38 14.28 11.00
CA ALA A 14 -10.96 15.28 10.10
C ALA A 14 -12.34 14.87 9.57
N SER A 15 -12.54 13.59 9.21
CA SER A 15 -13.85 13.11 8.75
C SER A 15 -14.92 13.16 9.85
N VAL A 16 -14.53 12.85 11.10
CA VAL A 16 -15.42 12.92 12.27
C VAL A 16 -15.74 14.37 12.64
N THR A 17 -14.80 15.30 12.51
CA THR A 17 -15.02 16.74 12.71
C THR A 17 -15.68 17.44 11.52
N LYS A 18 -16.04 16.67 10.47
CA LYS A 18 -16.67 17.15 9.24
C LYS A 18 -15.78 18.05 8.37
N SER A 19 -14.47 18.03 8.59
CA SER A 19 -13.46 18.59 7.70
C SER A 19 -13.18 17.60 6.57
N TYR A 20 -14.17 17.41 5.69
CA TYR A 20 -14.12 16.33 4.69
C TYR A 20 -13.02 16.51 3.64
N GLU A 21 -12.73 17.75 3.23
CA GLU A 21 -11.63 18.04 2.30
C GLU A 21 -10.28 17.62 2.90
N ASP A 22 -10.01 18.02 4.15
CA ASP A 22 -8.79 17.63 4.87
C ASP A 22 -8.71 16.10 5.05
N ALA A 23 -9.84 15.45 5.30
CA ALA A 23 -9.91 13.99 5.41
C ALA A 23 -9.51 13.31 4.10
N VAL A 24 -10.06 13.78 2.97
CA VAL A 24 -9.76 13.25 1.64
C VAL A 24 -8.28 13.44 1.30
N VAL A 25 -7.72 14.63 1.56
CA VAL A 25 -6.28 14.89 1.35
C VAL A 25 -5.42 14.00 2.25
N GLY A 26 -5.78 13.87 3.53
CA GLY A 26 -5.05 13.02 4.46
C GLY A 26 -5.08 11.54 4.07
N TYR A 27 -6.22 11.02 3.62
CA TYR A 27 -6.30 9.65 3.10
C TYR A 27 -5.50 9.50 1.79
N GLN A 28 -5.51 10.48 0.90
CA GLN A 28 -4.73 10.45 -0.34
C GLN A 28 -3.23 10.35 -0.07
N LEU A 29 -2.73 11.20 0.83
CA LEU A 29 -1.32 11.17 1.25
C LEU A 29 -0.95 9.84 1.91
N SER A 30 -1.82 9.30 2.76
CA SER A 30 -1.57 8.02 3.44
C SER A 30 -1.56 6.85 2.45
N THR A 31 -2.45 6.88 1.44
CA THR A 31 -2.49 5.93 0.32
C THR A 31 -1.20 5.98 -0.49
N LYS A 32 -0.69 7.18 -0.80
CA LYS A 32 0.58 7.38 -1.51
C LYS A 32 1.74 6.71 -0.78
N ASP A 33 1.72 6.79 0.56
CA ASP A 33 2.71 6.16 1.44
C ASP A 33 2.46 4.67 1.76
N GLY A 34 1.43 4.07 1.16
CA GLY A 34 1.18 2.62 1.21
C GLY A 34 0.17 2.15 2.25
N ASP A 35 -0.69 3.02 2.80
CA ASP A 35 -1.77 2.61 3.70
C ASP A 35 -3.02 2.18 2.90
N ASP A 36 -3.23 0.87 2.82
CA ASP A 36 -4.35 0.24 2.11
C ASP A 36 -5.72 0.65 2.68
N ILE A 37 -5.81 0.85 4.00
CA ILE A 37 -7.03 1.23 4.69
C ILE A 37 -7.50 2.62 4.22
N SER A 38 -6.58 3.54 4.00
CA SER A 38 -6.88 4.88 3.49
C SER A 38 -7.38 4.80 2.05
N ALA A 39 -6.77 3.96 1.22
CA ALA A 39 -7.24 3.69 -0.15
C ALA A 39 -8.67 3.15 -0.13
N HIS A 40 -8.94 2.15 0.72
CA HIS A 40 -10.27 1.55 0.86
C HIS A 40 -11.31 2.58 1.35
N ARG A 41 -10.95 3.45 2.30
CA ARG A 41 -11.84 4.51 2.77
C ARG A 41 -12.19 5.52 1.68
N LEU A 42 -11.23 5.87 0.83
CA LEU A 42 -11.49 6.72 -0.34
C LEU A 42 -12.43 6.01 -1.31
N ALA A 43 -12.19 4.73 -1.63
CA ALA A 43 -13.10 3.95 -2.47
C ALA A 43 -14.54 4.02 -1.94
N ARG A 44 -14.76 3.67 -0.67
CA ARG A 44 -16.10 3.73 -0.07
C ARG A 44 -16.68 5.15 -0.01
N GLY A 45 -15.85 6.19 0.08
CA GLY A 45 -16.29 7.58 0.07
C GLY A 45 -16.91 8.03 -1.26
N PHE A 46 -16.47 7.45 -2.38
CA PHE A 46 -17.01 7.71 -3.72
C PHE A 46 -18.28 6.88 -4.07
N GLU A 47 -18.83 6.09 -3.15
CA GLU A 47 -20.01 5.22 -3.38
C GLU A 47 -21.37 5.86 -3.01
N ASP A 48 -21.51 7.19 -3.07
CA ASP A 48 -22.75 7.90 -2.69
C ASP A 48 -23.21 7.62 -1.25
N ARG A 49 -22.28 7.78 -0.30
CA ARG A 49 -22.56 7.52 1.11
C ARG A 49 -23.53 8.54 1.68
N LYS A 50 -24.41 8.08 2.57
CA LYS A 50 -25.29 8.95 3.37
C LYS A 50 -24.50 9.56 4.54
N PRO A 51 -24.82 10.78 4.99
CA PRO A 51 -24.17 11.40 6.17
C PRO A 51 -24.27 10.57 7.46
N SER A 52 -25.24 9.64 7.56
CA SER A 52 -25.37 8.70 8.68
C SER A 52 -24.26 7.64 8.70
N ASP A 53 -23.64 7.33 7.56
CA ASP A 53 -22.48 6.45 7.45
C ASP A 53 -21.22 7.20 7.86
N ARG A 54 -21.05 7.40 9.17
CA ARG A 54 -19.92 8.16 9.72
C ARG A 54 -18.55 7.55 9.39
N LEU A 55 -18.51 6.28 9.00
CA LEU A 55 -17.26 5.58 8.72
C LEU A 55 -16.71 5.94 7.34
N TYR A 56 -17.58 6.04 6.34
CA TYR A 56 -17.21 6.23 4.94
C TYR A 56 -17.71 7.54 4.32
N TYR A 57 -18.58 8.29 4.99
CA TYR A 57 -19.07 9.56 4.46
C TYR A 57 -17.98 10.64 4.43
N LEU A 58 -17.67 11.11 3.22
CA LEU A 58 -16.65 12.14 2.94
C LEU A 58 -17.19 13.32 2.11
N ALA A 59 -18.52 13.48 2.02
CA ALA A 59 -19.15 14.52 1.19
C ALA A 59 -18.67 14.55 -0.28
N LEU A 60 -18.24 13.39 -0.80
CA LEU A 60 -17.82 13.22 -2.18
C LEU A 60 -19.02 12.87 -3.07
N LYS A 61 -18.95 13.31 -4.33
CA LYS A 61 -19.90 12.86 -5.35
C LYS A 61 -19.60 11.42 -5.75
N LYS A 62 -20.64 10.68 -6.13
CA LYS A 62 -20.50 9.32 -6.65
C LYS A 62 -19.57 9.31 -7.87
N ASP A 63 -18.60 8.40 -7.87
CA ASP A 63 -17.68 8.20 -8.99
C ASP A 63 -17.20 6.75 -9.03
N GLU A 64 -17.85 5.93 -9.87
CA GLU A 64 -17.63 4.47 -9.91
C GLU A 64 -16.23 4.10 -10.41
N GLU A 65 -15.65 4.89 -11.32
CA GLU A 65 -14.29 4.64 -11.80
C GLU A 65 -13.27 4.96 -10.70
N ARG A 66 -13.46 6.04 -9.93
CA ARG A 66 -12.63 6.30 -8.74
C ARG A 66 -12.72 5.19 -7.72
N VAL A 67 -13.92 4.68 -7.44
CA VAL A 67 -14.12 3.51 -6.56
C VAL A 67 -13.27 2.34 -7.05
N ALA A 68 -13.40 1.97 -8.33
CA ALA A 68 -12.67 0.85 -8.91
C ALA A 68 -11.14 1.03 -8.86
N ARG A 69 -10.63 2.24 -9.10
CA ARG A 69 -9.19 2.53 -9.01
C ARG A 69 -8.68 2.44 -7.57
N TYR A 70 -9.37 3.03 -6.60
CA TYR A 70 -8.98 2.94 -5.20
C TYR A 70 -9.08 1.52 -4.63
N ASP A 71 -10.08 0.73 -5.05
CA ASP A 71 -10.17 -0.68 -4.65
C ASP A 71 -8.97 -1.48 -5.20
N LYS A 72 -8.61 -1.30 -6.48
CA LYS A 72 -7.39 -1.93 -7.05
C LYS A 72 -6.11 -1.51 -6.31
N ILE A 73 -6.02 -0.23 -5.92
CA ILE A 73 -4.88 0.28 -5.14
C ILE A 73 -4.85 -0.37 -3.75
N SER A 74 -5.98 -0.44 -3.06
CA SER A 74 -6.11 -1.06 -1.74
C SER A 74 -5.71 -2.53 -1.80
N ASP A 75 -6.24 -3.29 -2.76
CA ASP A 75 -5.90 -4.69 -2.96
C ASP A 75 -4.41 -4.85 -3.24
N PHE A 76 -3.83 -4.02 -4.11
CA PHE A 76 -2.40 -4.08 -4.41
C PHE A 76 -1.54 -3.83 -3.17
N LEU A 77 -1.85 -2.78 -2.40
CA LEU A 77 -1.11 -2.43 -1.18
C LEU A 77 -1.22 -3.54 -0.13
N LEU A 78 -2.41 -4.11 0.05
CA LEU A 78 -2.64 -5.22 0.99
C LEU A 78 -1.78 -6.45 0.63
N HIS A 79 -1.74 -6.85 -0.64
CA HIS A 79 -0.96 -8.02 -1.06
C HIS A 79 0.56 -7.80 -1.01
N HIS A 80 1.03 -6.55 -1.06
CA HIS A 80 2.45 -6.19 -1.09
C HIS A 80 2.92 -5.45 0.16
N GLU A 81 2.13 -5.45 1.25
CA GLU A 81 2.45 -4.77 2.51
C GLU A 81 3.80 -5.23 3.07
N HIS A 82 4.02 -6.55 3.07
CA HIS A 82 5.26 -7.20 3.52
C HIS A 82 6.51 -6.77 2.73
N LEU A 83 6.33 -6.19 1.54
CA LEU A 83 7.40 -5.67 0.70
C LEU A 83 7.58 -4.15 0.82
N GLY A 84 6.77 -3.49 1.65
CA GLY A 84 6.77 -2.04 1.81
C GLY A 84 6.30 -1.31 0.55
N ALA A 85 5.26 -1.82 -0.12
CA ALA A 85 4.70 -1.20 -1.30
C ALA A 85 4.18 0.22 -1.05
N LYS A 86 4.34 1.08 -2.06
CA LYS A 86 3.88 2.48 -2.09
C LYS A 86 3.35 2.83 -3.46
N ILE A 87 2.60 3.91 -3.57
CA ILE A 87 2.01 4.38 -4.83
C ILE A 87 2.51 5.80 -5.13
N PRO A 88 3.78 6.00 -5.50
CA PRO A 88 4.32 7.35 -5.74
C PRO A 88 3.63 8.08 -6.91
N ASP A 89 3.08 7.32 -7.85
CA ASP A 89 2.32 7.73 -9.04
C ASP A 89 0.80 7.82 -8.78
N LEU A 90 0.36 7.89 -7.52
CA LEU A 90 -1.07 7.91 -7.17
C LEU A 90 -1.84 9.02 -7.86
N ASP A 91 -1.25 10.21 -7.99
CA ASP A 91 -1.88 11.36 -8.62
C ASP A 91 -1.98 11.21 -10.15
N ASP A 92 -1.15 10.35 -10.74
CA ASP A 92 -1.21 9.96 -12.16
C ASP A 92 -2.22 8.83 -12.41
N ILE A 93 -2.72 8.18 -11.34
CA ILE A 93 -3.70 7.09 -11.40
C ILE A 93 -5.09 7.59 -11.01
N VAL A 94 -5.21 8.29 -9.89
CA VAL A 94 -6.49 8.75 -9.34
C VAL A 94 -6.31 10.11 -8.64
N PRO A 95 -6.16 11.19 -9.43
CA PRO A 95 -6.08 12.53 -8.85
C PRO A 95 -7.40 12.89 -8.15
N LEU A 96 -7.29 13.67 -7.08
CA LEU A 96 -8.46 14.16 -6.35
C LEU A 96 -9.32 15.08 -7.23
N PRO A 97 -10.65 15.07 -7.06
CA PRO A 97 -11.53 16.05 -7.69
C PRO A 97 -11.08 17.49 -7.37
N PRO A 98 -11.22 18.44 -8.31
CA PRO A 98 -12.01 18.36 -9.54
C PRO A 98 -11.26 17.80 -10.77
N ALA A 99 -10.02 17.32 -10.63
CA ALA A 99 -9.26 16.81 -11.76
C ALA A 99 -9.98 15.62 -12.44
N PRO A 100 -10.00 15.54 -13.78
CA PRO A 100 -10.51 14.36 -14.47
C PRO A 100 -9.58 13.16 -14.23
N LEU A 101 -10.11 11.95 -14.40
CA LEU A 101 -9.28 10.76 -14.34
C LEU A 101 -8.42 10.63 -15.60
N PRO A 102 -7.11 10.44 -15.46
CA PRO A 102 -6.24 10.16 -16.60
C PRO A 102 -6.47 8.74 -17.13
N GLU A 103 -6.00 8.48 -18.34
CA GLU A 103 -5.86 7.09 -18.83
C GLU A 103 -4.89 6.33 -17.94
N TRP A 104 -5.25 5.10 -17.56
CA TRP A 104 -4.43 4.26 -16.69
C TRP A 104 -4.44 2.82 -17.18
N ASP A 105 -3.25 2.25 -17.34
CA ASP A 105 -3.03 0.89 -17.85
C ASP A 105 -3.29 -0.22 -16.81
N GLY A 106 -3.69 0.14 -15.59
CA GLY A 106 -3.91 -0.80 -14.50
C GLY A 106 -2.63 -1.26 -13.79
N THR A 107 -1.49 -0.62 -14.06
CA THR A 107 -0.20 -0.96 -13.45
C THR A 107 0.29 0.11 -12.48
N PHE A 108 1.23 -0.27 -11.60
CA PHE A 108 1.81 0.64 -10.61
C PHE A 108 3.30 0.83 -10.89
N LYS A 109 3.79 2.07 -10.79
CA LYS A 109 5.22 2.37 -10.93
C LYS A 109 6.07 1.52 -9.99
N TRP A 110 5.66 1.37 -8.73
CA TRP A 110 6.38 0.54 -7.76
C TRP A 110 6.59 -0.90 -8.24
N LYS A 111 5.57 -1.50 -8.86
CA LYS A 111 5.66 -2.87 -9.38
C LYS A 111 6.62 -2.94 -10.56
N ARG A 112 6.50 -2.03 -11.52
CA ARG A 112 7.39 -1.94 -12.69
C ARG A 112 8.86 -1.76 -12.29
N ASP A 113 9.13 -0.85 -11.36
CA ASP A 113 10.47 -0.59 -10.87
C ASP A 113 11.07 -1.81 -10.17
N ARG A 114 10.26 -2.54 -9.39
CA ARG A 114 10.69 -3.75 -8.69
C ARG A 114 10.95 -4.91 -9.66
N ASP A 115 10.06 -5.12 -10.62
CA ASP A 115 10.19 -6.19 -11.62
C ASP A 115 11.39 -5.94 -12.56
N ALA A 116 11.77 -4.67 -12.77
CA ALA A 116 12.95 -4.28 -13.53
C ALA A 116 14.26 -4.28 -12.72
N ALA A 117 14.19 -4.35 -11.39
CA ALA A 117 15.38 -4.34 -10.54
C ALA A 117 16.13 -5.67 -10.64
N ALA A 118 17.47 -5.62 -10.73
CA ALA A 118 18.29 -6.82 -10.67
C ALA A 118 18.09 -7.53 -9.32
N PRO A 119 18.05 -8.87 -9.28
CA PRO A 119 17.98 -9.60 -8.02
C PRO A 119 19.18 -9.21 -7.13
N PRO A 120 19.00 -9.16 -5.80
CA PRO A 120 20.11 -8.88 -4.91
C PRO A 120 21.22 -9.92 -5.11
N SER A 121 22.48 -9.47 -5.03
CA SER A 121 23.61 -10.39 -5.04
C SER A 121 23.47 -11.41 -3.91
N PRO A 122 23.87 -12.67 -4.13
CA PRO A 122 23.87 -13.66 -3.08
C PRO A 122 24.74 -13.17 -1.89
N PRO A 123 24.39 -13.56 -0.65
CA PRO A 123 25.23 -13.29 0.51
C PRO A 123 26.63 -13.88 0.33
N SER A 124 27.63 -13.35 1.04
CA SER A 124 28.99 -13.89 0.94
C SER A 124 29.04 -15.34 1.41
N GLU A 125 29.94 -16.13 0.80
CA GLU A 125 30.17 -17.53 1.16
C GLU A 125 30.44 -17.69 2.67
N GLU A 126 31.20 -16.77 3.25
CA GLU A 126 31.52 -16.72 4.68
C GLU A 126 30.27 -16.55 5.55
N LEU A 127 29.31 -15.73 5.10
CA LEU A 127 28.04 -15.53 5.79
C LEU A 127 27.16 -16.77 5.66
N ILE A 128 27.13 -17.40 4.48
CA ILE A 128 26.40 -18.66 4.26
C ILE A 128 26.95 -19.74 5.21
N GLN A 129 28.27 -19.93 5.23
CA GLN A 129 28.92 -20.91 6.09
C GLN A 129 28.66 -20.66 7.58
N ARG A 130 28.76 -19.41 8.04
CA ARG A 130 28.50 -19.09 9.46
C ARG A 130 27.05 -19.41 9.85
N MET A 131 26.09 -19.05 9.01
CA MET A 131 24.66 -19.24 9.30
C MET A 131 24.28 -20.71 9.23
N ALA A 132 24.84 -21.45 8.26
CA ALA A 132 24.66 -22.88 8.13
C ALA A 132 25.21 -23.62 9.36
N ALA A 133 26.43 -23.31 9.80
CA ALA A 133 27.01 -23.88 11.02
C ALA A 133 26.18 -23.57 12.28
N GLU A 134 25.72 -22.32 12.44
CA GLU A 134 24.90 -21.91 13.59
C GLU A 134 23.55 -22.65 13.64
N LYS A 135 22.98 -22.98 12.49
CA LYS A 135 21.68 -23.69 12.37
C LYS A 135 21.83 -25.20 12.14
N ASN A 136 23.05 -25.73 12.17
CA ASN A 136 23.36 -27.13 11.86
C ASN A 136 22.79 -27.56 10.49
N LEU A 137 22.98 -26.71 9.48
CA LEU A 137 22.57 -26.92 8.09
C LEU A 137 23.80 -27.14 7.21
N ASP A 138 23.59 -27.81 6.09
CA ASP A 138 24.53 -27.90 4.99
C ASP A 138 24.58 -26.56 4.22
N PRO A 139 25.77 -25.95 4.01
CA PRO A 139 25.88 -24.62 3.40
C PRO A 139 25.55 -24.58 1.90
N GLU A 140 25.68 -25.70 1.17
CA GLU A 140 25.37 -25.75 -0.26
C GLU A 140 23.86 -25.96 -0.52
N THR A 141 23.22 -26.77 0.32
CA THR A 141 21.83 -27.23 0.10
C THR A 141 20.82 -26.61 1.05
N GLY A 142 21.27 -26.06 2.19
CA GLY A 142 20.42 -25.54 3.26
C GLY A 142 19.69 -26.62 4.06
N LEU A 143 19.98 -27.91 3.83
CA LEU A 143 19.31 -29.02 4.51
C LEU A 143 19.91 -29.28 5.89
N PRO A 144 19.12 -29.79 6.86
CA PRO A 144 19.65 -30.14 8.17
C PRO A 144 20.73 -31.22 8.08
N LEU A 145 21.86 -31.01 8.74
CA LEU A 145 22.86 -32.05 8.91
C LEU A 145 22.28 -33.16 9.80
N PRO A 146 22.61 -34.44 9.54
CA PRO A 146 22.13 -35.54 10.38
C PRO A 146 22.52 -35.28 11.84
N ALA A 147 21.57 -35.49 12.74
CA ALA A 147 21.82 -35.33 14.17
C ALA A 147 22.99 -36.24 14.58
N SER A 148 24.07 -35.66 15.11
CA SER A 148 25.13 -36.42 15.76
C SER A 148 24.50 -37.22 16.91
N LYS A 149 24.64 -38.54 16.84
CA LYS A 149 24.23 -39.48 17.91
C LYS A 149 25.05 -39.27 19.18
#